data_AF-A0AAV4GG91-F1
#
_entry.id   AF-A0AAV4GG91-F1
#
_cell.length_a   1.000
_cell.length_b   1.000
_cell.length_c   1.000
_cell.angle_alpha   90.00
_cell.angle_beta   90.00
_cell.angle_gamma   90.00
#
_symmetry.space_group_name_H-M   'P 1'
#
loop_
_entity.id
_entity.type
_entity.pdbx_description
1 polymer ?
#
loop_
_entity_poly.entity_id
_entity_poly.type
_entity_poly.pdbx_seq_one_letter_code
_entity_poly.pdbx_strand_id
1 'polypeptide(L)'
;MKHSQKRKNQERFLRDPFKFARQLFQQPKSGTLAVGREDLEAHLKKTYTYTNRELPLEETAGLIWRAAPGKKFNNKPPNLQDVVAVVNKAKAKSTPGPMEGLTFCTKCVPTR
;
A
#
# COMPACT_ATOMS: atom_id res chain seq x y z
N MET A 1 31.82 -7.55 34.04
CA MET A 1 31.73 -7.81 32.58
C MET A 1 30.72 -6.91 31.85
N LYS A 2 29.44 -6.84 32.26
CA LYS A 2 28.38 -6.05 31.56
C LYS A 2 28.72 -4.58 31.25
N HIS A 3 29.40 -3.87 32.15
CA HIS A 3 29.86 -2.48 31.91
C HIS A 3 30.89 -2.35 30.80
N SER A 4 31.74 -3.36 30.60
CA SER A 4 32.76 -3.36 29.55
C SER A 4 32.14 -3.54 28.15
N GLN A 5 31.15 -4.44 28.01
CA GLN A 5 30.40 -4.57 26.74
C GLN A 5 29.64 -3.29 26.38
N LYS A 6 28.99 -2.63 27.35
CA LYS A 6 28.28 -1.37 27.12
C LYS A 6 29.21 -0.31 26.54
N ARG A 7 30.38 -0.11 27.16
CA ARG A 7 31.36 0.88 26.71
C ARG A 7 31.88 0.56 25.30
N LYS A 8 32.19 -0.71 25.01
CA LYS A 8 32.61 -1.16 23.67
C LYS A 8 31.54 -0.93 22.60
N ASN A 9 30.27 -1.14 22.92
CA ASN A 9 29.17 -0.87 21.98
C ASN A 9 28.97 0.63 21.75
N GLN A 10 29.12 1.46 22.80
CA GLN A 10 29.10 2.92 22.66
C GLN A 10 30.25 3.40 21.77
N GLU A 11 31.47 2.93 22.00
CA GLU A 11 32.64 3.26 21.16
C GLU A 11 32.42 2.84 19.70
N ARG A 12 31.84 1.66 19.44
CA ARG A 12 31.52 1.18 18.08
C ARG A 12 30.45 2.03 17.40
N PHE A 13 29.40 2.40 18.12
CA PHE A 13 28.34 3.27 17.60
C PHE A 13 28.87 4.67 17.28
N LEU A 14 29.67 5.26 18.18
CA LEU A 14 30.25 6.59 17.99
C LEU A 14 31.26 6.64 16.84
N ARG A 15 31.98 5.54 16.58
CA ARG A 15 32.93 5.45 15.46
C ARG A 15 32.23 5.42 14.10
N ASP A 16 31.18 4.62 13.96
CA ASP A 16 30.43 4.46 12.70
C ASP A 16 28.97 4.05 13.00
N PRO A 17 28.06 5.02 13.14
CA PRO A 17 26.69 4.76 13.56
C PRO A 17 25.90 3.98 12.51
N PHE A 18 26.19 4.18 11.22
CA PHE A 18 25.49 3.51 10.12
C PHE A 18 25.88 2.04 10.02
N LYS A 19 27.17 1.73 10.10
CA LYS A 19 27.64 0.33 10.11
C LYS A 19 27.16 -0.40 11.36
N PHE A 20 27.16 0.27 12.51
CA PHE A 20 26.64 -0.31 13.75
C PHE A 20 25.14 -0.61 13.66
N ALA A 21 24.32 0.35 13.21
CA ALA A 21 22.89 0.14 13.02
C ALA A 21 22.62 -0.95 11.98
N ARG A 22 23.36 -0.96 10.87
CA ARG A 22 23.25 -2.01 9.85
C ARG A 22 23.53 -3.38 10.45
N GLN A 23 24.56 -3.55 11.28
CA GLN A 23 24.83 -4.83 11.95
C GLN A 23 23.73 -5.25 12.92
N LEU A 24 23.02 -4.32 13.56
CA LEU A 24 21.90 -4.64 14.46
C LEU A 24 20.67 -5.16 13.72
N PHE A 25 20.34 -4.56 12.57
CA PHE A 25 19.10 -4.83 11.85
C PHE A 25 19.26 -5.73 10.63
N GLN A 26 20.50 -5.98 10.19
CA GLN A 26 20.74 -6.83 9.03
C GLN A 26 20.49 -8.29 9.41
N GLN A 27 19.34 -8.78 8.99
CA GLN A 27 19.07 -10.21 9.02
C GLN A 27 20.13 -10.94 8.19
N PRO A 28 20.61 -12.11 8.65
CA PRO A 28 21.52 -12.92 7.86
C PRO A 28 20.85 -13.26 6.53
N LYS A 29 21.49 -12.86 5.43
CA LYS A 29 20.96 -13.07 4.06
C LYS A 29 20.99 -14.55 3.65
N SER A 30 21.75 -15.36 4.37
CA SER A 30 21.96 -16.78 4.12
C SER A 30 22.16 -17.51 5.44
N GLY A 31 21.70 -18.74 5.51
CA GLY A 31 21.90 -19.62 6.66
C GLY A 31 21.60 -21.07 6.25
N THR A 32 22.06 -22.00 7.08
CA THR A 32 21.74 -23.42 6.90
C THR A 32 20.45 -23.72 7.65
N LEU A 33 19.46 -24.23 6.95
CA LEU A 33 18.26 -24.75 7.59
C LEU A 33 18.52 -26.19 8.03
N ALA A 34 18.33 -26.48 9.31
CA ALA A 34 18.53 -27.82 9.87
C ALA A 34 17.43 -28.83 9.50
N VAL A 35 16.35 -28.35 8.89
CA VAL A 35 15.15 -29.13 8.53
C VAL A 35 15.38 -29.82 7.18
N GLY A 36 14.95 -31.08 7.07
CA GLY A 36 14.97 -31.82 5.82
C GLY A 36 14.08 -31.18 4.75
N ARG A 37 14.42 -31.39 3.48
CA ARG A 37 13.66 -30.82 2.36
C ARG A 37 12.19 -31.25 2.37
N GLU A 38 11.94 -32.51 2.69
CA GLU A 38 10.61 -33.12 2.71
C GLU A 38 9.70 -32.46 3.76
N ASP A 39 10.21 -32.27 4.98
CA ASP A 39 9.48 -31.61 6.07
C ASP A 39 9.17 -30.15 5.73
N LEU A 40 10.13 -29.45 5.12
CA LEU A 40 9.94 -28.08 4.66
C LEU A 40 8.85 -28.01 3.58
N GLU A 41 8.93 -28.87 2.56
CA GLU A 41 7.95 -28.91 1.47
C GLU A 41 6.55 -29.26 1.98
N ALA A 42 6.45 -30.23 2.91
CA ALA A 42 5.19 -30.58 3.56
C ALA A 42 4.61 -29.40 4.37
N HIS A 43 5.45 -28.69 5.12
CA HIS A 43 5.03 -27.51 5.86
C HIS A 43 4.56 -26.39 4.92
N LEU A 44 5.33 -26.07 3.89
CA LEU A 44 4.98 -25.02 2.92
C LEU A 44 3.67 -25.37 2.19
N LYS A 45 3.52 -26.64 1.79
CA LYS A 45 2.30 -27.11 1.15
C LYS A 45 1.10 -26.96 2.09
N LYS A 46 1.24 -27.38 3.35
CA LYS A 46 0.18 -27.23 4.36
C LYS A 46 -0.16 -25.76 4.66
N THR A 47 0.84 -24.89 4.79
CA THR A 47 0.66 -23.51 5.24
C THR A 47 0.15 -22.60 4.12
N TYR A 48 0.64 -22.78 2.89
CA TYR A 48 0.41 -21.84 1.79
C TYR A 48 -0.36 -22.44 0.62
N THR A 49 -0.69 -23.74 0.63
CA THR A 49 -1.55 -24.32 -0.40
C THR A 49 -2.98 -24.37 0.09
N TYR A 50 -3.87 -23.77 -0.69
CA TYR A 50 -5.30 -23.90 -0.48
C TYR A 50 -5.77 -25.25 -1.02
N THR A 51 -6.29 -26.13 -0.16
CA THR A 51 -6.70 -27.51 -0.49
C THR A 51 -7.76 -27.56 -1.59
N ASN A 52 -8.64 -26.55 -1.65
CA ASN A 52 -9.80 -26.53 -2.53
C ASN A 52 -9.57 -25.64 -3.76
N ARG A 53 -8.31 -25.39 -4.14
CA ARG A 53 -7.98 -24.50 -5.27
C ARG A 53 -8.53 -25.03 -6.60
N GLU A 54 -8.61 -26.34 -6.75
CA GLU A 54 -9.10 -27.00 -7.96
C GLU A 54 -10.61 -27.21 -7.95
N LEU A 55 -11.26 -27.05 -6.79
CA LEU A 55 -12.70 -27.08 -6.74
C LEU A 55 -13.22 -25.81 -7.39
N PRO A 56 -14.17 -25.92 -8.34
CA PRO A 56 -14.93 -24.76 -8.79
C PRO A 56 -15.46 -24.05 -7.55
N LEU A 57 -15.30 -22.72 -7.51
CA LEU A 57 -15.97 -21.92 -6.50
C LEU A 57 -17.46 -22.27 -6.58
N GLU A 58 -18.08 -22.54 -5.44
CA GLU A 58 -19.53 -22.73 -5.36
C GLU A 58 -20.20 -21.63 -6.17
N GLU A 59 -21.19 -22.01 -6.98
CA GLU A 59 -22.03 -21.02 -7.65
C GLU A 59 -22.44 -20.00 -6.61
N THR A 60 -22.29 -18.73 -6.95
CA THR A 60 -22.52 -17.62 -6.03
C THR A 60 -24.02 -17.47 -5.76
N ALA A 61 -24.63 -18.50 -5.18
CA ALA A 61 -26.03 -18.61 -4.87
C ALA A 61 -26.39 -17.50 -3.89
N GLY A 62 -27.23 -16.57 -4.36
CA GLY A 62 -27.62 -15.39 -3.61
C GLY A 62 -26.83 -14.11 -3.91
N LEU A 63 -25.80 -14.15 -4.79
CA LEU A 63 -25.24 -12.90 -5.29
C LEU A 63 -26.19 -12.27 -6.32
N ILE A 64 -26.62 -11.04 -6.03
CA ILE A 64 -27.37 -10.23 -6.98
C ILE A 64 -26.39 -9.71 -8.02
N TRP A 65 -26.37 -10.34 -9.20
CA TRP A 65 -25.63 -9.79 -10.33
C TRP A 65 -26.29 -8.48 -10.73
N ARG A 66 -25.52 -7.38 -10.71
CA ARG A 66 -26.04 -6.11 -11.21
C ARG A 66 -26.33 -6.24 -12.70
N ALA A 67 -27.44 -5.64 -13.14
CA ALA A 67 -27.70 -5.48 -14.56
C ALA A 67 -26.47 -4.83 -15.23
N ALA A 68 -26.18 -5.27 -16.45
CA ALA A 68 -25.13 -4.66 -17.26
C ALA A 68 -25.35 -3.13 -17.31
N PRO A 69 -24.28 -2.32 -17.29
CA PRO A 69 -24.43 -0.87 -17.34
C PRO A 69 -25.17 -0.48 -18.63
N GLY A 70 -26.26 0.27 -18.49
CA GLY A 70 -27.07 0.69 -19.65
C GLY A 70 -26.35 1.62 -20.62
N LYS A 71 -25.18 2.16 -20.22
CA LYS A 71 -24.31 2.98 -21.06
C LYS A 71 -22.97 2.29 -21.23
N LYS A 72 -22.54 2.12 -22.48
CA LYS A 72 -21.19 1.63 -22.80
C LYS A 72 -20.15 2.62 -22.30
N PHE A 73 -19.02 2.11 -21.83
CA PHE A 73 -17.87 2.93 -21.46
C PHE A 73 -17.34 3.67 -22.69
N ASN A 74 -17.04 4.97 -22.55
CA ASN A 74 -16.50 5.77 -23.63
C ASN A 74 -14.98 5.59 -23.70
N ASN A 75 -14.50 4.84 -24.71
CA ASN A 75 -13.08 4.59 -24.95
C ASN A 75 -12.36 5.71 -25.73
N LYS A 76 -13.04 6.83 -26.02
CA LYS A 76 -12.40 7.96 -26.70
C LYS A 76 -11.37 8.62 -25.76
N PRO A 77 -10.28 9.17 -26.29
CA PRO A 77 -9.38 9.99 -25.50
C PRO A 77 -10.14 11.18 -24.88
N PRO A 78 -9.72 11.64 -23.68
CA PRO A 78 -10.38 12.76 -23.02
C PRO A 78 -10.27 14.03 -23.86
N ASN A 79 -11.35 14.80 -23.92
CA ASN A 79 -11.32 16.13 -24.50
C ASN A 79 -10.69 17.13 -23.51
N LEU A 80 -10.20 18.27 -23.99
CA LEU A 80 -9.69 19.36 -23.15
C LEU A 80 -10.71 19.77 -22.08
N GLN A 81 -12.01 19.77 -22.41
CA GLN A 81 -13.08 20.07 -21.44
C GLN A 81 -13.13 19.06 -20.29
N ASP A 82 -12.96 17.76 -20.59
CA ASP A 82 -12.92 16.71 -19.57
C ASP A 82 -11.71 16.90 -18.65
N VAL A 83 -10.54 17.23 -19.23
CA VAL A 83 -9.31 17.51 -18.47
C VAL A 83 -9.49 18.73 -17.56
N VAL A 84 -10.03 19.83 -18.08
CA VAL A 84 -10.30 21.05 -17.29
C VAL A 84 -11.28 20.76 -16.16
N ALA A 85 -12.35 19.99 -16.42
CA ALA A 85 -13.32 19.59 -15.40
C ALA A 85 -12.66 18.76 -14.28
N VAL A 86 -11.80 17.81 -14.63
CA VAL A 86 -11.06 16.99 -13.66
C VAL A 86 -10.09 17.83 -12.84
N VAL A 87 -9.33 18.72 -13.50
CA VAL A 87 -8.38 19.63 -12.82
C VAL A 87 -9.11 20.56 -11.86
N ASN A 88 -10.22 21.16 -12.27
CA ASN A 88 -11.01 22.05 -11.40
C ASN A 88 -11.60 21.28 -10.20
N LYS A 89 -12.09 20.05 -10.43
CA LYS A 89 -12.57 19.19 -9.35
C LYS A 89 -11.46 18.79 -8.37
N ALA A 90 -10.27 18.49 -8.87
CA ALA A 90 -9.11 18.19 -8.04
C ALA A 90 -8.68 19.42 -7.22
N LYS A 91 -8.63 20.60 -7.84
CA LYS A 91 -8.36 21.88 -7.16
C LYS A 91 -9.35 22.17 -6.04
N ALA A 92 -10.65 21.93 -6.27
CA ALA A 92 -11.67 22.09 -5.25
C ALA A 92 -11.53 21.11 -4.07
N LYS A 93 -10.98 19.91 -4.32
CA LYS A 93 -10.73 18.87 -3.31
C LYS A 93 -9.37 18.99 -2.61
N SER A 94 -8.42 19.73 -3.19
CA SER A 94 -7.09 19.94 -2.61
C SER A 94 -7.06 20.99 -1.50
N THR A 95 -8.20 21.58 -1.15
CA THR A 95 -8.31 22.42 0.03
C THR A 95 -8.16 21.53 1.28
N PRO A 96 -7.11 21.71 2.10
CA PRO A 96 -6.92 20.89 3.29
C PRO A 96 -7.87 21.38 4.38
N GLY A 97 -9.00 20.70 4.57
CA GLY A 97 -9.90 20.92 5.72
C GLY A 97 -11.36 20.50 5.51
N PRO A 98 -12.11 20.19 6.58
CA PRO A 98 -13.51 19.83 6.48
C PRO A 98 -14.34 21.11 6.26
N MET A 99 -14.67 21.41 5.01
CA MET A 99 -15.68 22.42 4.69
C MET A 99 -16.76 21.80 3.83
N GLU A 100 -17.72 21.13 4.49
CA GLU A 100 -19.09 21.18 4.02
C GLU A 100 -19.50 22.66 3.95
N GLY A 101 -19.73 23.20 2.75
CA GLY A 101 -20.67 24.30 2.59
C GLY A 101 -20.18 25.72 2.26
N LEU A 102 -18.93 26.00 1.86
CA LEU A 102 -18.60 27.33 1.30
C LEU A 102 -18.14 27.26 -0.17
N THR A 103 -19.04 27.69 -1.05
CA THR A 103 -18.70 28.13 -2.41
C THR A 103 -18.02 29.49 -2.31
N PHE A 104 -16.77 29.62 -2.77
CA PHE A 104 -16.15 30.93 -2.96
C PHE A 104 -16.97 31.68 -4.02
N CYS A 105 -17.63 32.76 -3.59
CA CYS A 105 -18.44 33.63 -4.44
C CYS A 105 -17.52 34.30 -5.49
N THR A 106 -17.54 33.80 -6.73
CA THR A 106 -16.79 34.41 -7.85
C THR A 106 -17.49 35.64 -8.45
N LYS A 107 -18.49 36.20 -7.74
CA LYS A 107 -19.22 37.40 -8.14
C LYS A 107 -19.07 38.50 -7.09
N CYS A 108 -17.84 38.88 -6.76
CA CYS A 108 -17.58 40.20 -6.22
C CYS A 108 -17.14 41.08 -7.39
N VAL A 109 -18.11 41.76 -8.02
CA VAL A 109 -17.83 42.88 -8.92
C VAL A 109 -17.47 44.07 -8.02
N PRO A 110 -16.28 44.70 -8.16
CA PRO A 110 -15.99 45.90 -7.40
C PRO A 110 -16.77 47.06 -8.03
N THR A 111 -17.79 47.54 -7.33
CA THR A 111 -18.37 48.86 -7.59
C THR A 111 -17.31 49.90 -7.29
N ARG A 112 -16.96 50.72 -8.30
CA ARG A 112 -16.26 51.99 -8.10
C ARG A 112 -17.17 52.99 -7.41
#